data_AF-A0A1C5DS79-F1
#
_entry.id   AF-A0A1C5DS79-F1
#
_cell.length_a   1.000
_cell.length_b   1.000
_cell.length_c   1.000
_cell.angle_alpha   90.00
_cell.angle_beta   90.00
_cell.angle_gamma   90.00
#
_symmetry.space_group_name_H-M   'P 1'
#
loop_
_entity.id
_entity.type
_entity.pdbx_description
1 polymer ?
#
loop_
_entity_poly.entity_id
_entity_poly.type
_entity_poly.pdbx_seq_one_letter_code
_entity_poly.pdbx_strand_id
1 'polypeptide(L)'
;MSDAPAFTSRRGLSRRLFTGGAAAAAVGPLALTTSAAAKAPAAQRGAVRTATAGGTVRHLKLYAEKLPDGQMGYGLEKGKASIPGPLIELTEGDTLHIEFENTMDVTASLHVHGLDYDVASDGTELNRSAVEPGGTRTYTWRTHAPGKRADGTWRPGSAGYWHYHDHAVGTPHGTGGLRKGLYGPVVVRRAGDILPDKQFTIVFNDMTINNKAGHDAPEFRATVGDRVEIIMITHGEYYHTFHMHGHRWADNRTGLLEGPGDVSRVIDNKITGPADSFGFQVIAGENVGAGAWMYHCHVQSHSDMGMAGLFLVAKSDGTIPGYDPHPMSAHH
;
A
#
# COMPACT_ATOMS: atom_id res chain seq x y z
N MET A 1 -64.63 -17.84 14.27
CA MET A 1 -65.00 -17.09 13.06
C MET A 1 -63.88 -17.39 12.05
N SER A 2 -63.84 -18.57 11.42
CA SER A 2 -64.52 -18.96 10.15
C SER A 2 -64.26 -17.93 9.03
N ASP A 3 -63.85 -18.24 7.81
CA ASP A 3 -63.33 -19.42 7.09
C ASP A 3 -62.77 -18.87 5.77
N ALA A 4 -61.80 -19.54 5.13
CA ALA A 4 -61.47 -19.29 3.71
C ALA A 4 -62.56 -19.91 2.80
N PRO A 5 -62.70 -19.50 1.52
CA PRO A 5 -62.05 -20.29 0.46
C PRO A 5 -61.70 -19.54 -0.85
N ALA A 6 -61.13 -20.30 -1.78
CA ALA A 6 -60.59 -19.91 -3.08
C ALA A 6 -61.50 -20.23 -4.29
N PHE A 7 -61.09 -19.65 -5.44
CA PHE A 7 -61.14 -20.17 -6.82
C PHE A 7 -62.32 -19.94 -7.80
N THR A 8 -61.90 -19.50 -9.00
CA THR A 8 -62.40 -19.70 -10.39
C THR A 8 -63.63 -18.96 -10.94
N SER A 9 -63.47 -18.24 -12.07
CA SER A 9 -63.79 -18.72 -13.44
C SER A 9 -64.23 -17.63 -14.45
N ARG A 10 -63.39 -17.47 -15.49
CA ARG A 10 -63.65 -17.35 -16.95
C ARG A 10 -64.77 -16.48 -17.58
N ARG A 11 -64.27 -15.70 -18.56
CA ARG A 11 -64.69 -15.48 -19.98
C ARG A 11 -65.84 -14.51 -20.31
N GLY A 12 -65.54 -13.61 -21.26
CA GLY A 12 -66.52 -13.02 -22.18
C GLY A 12 -65.97 -11.85 -23.00
N LEU A 13 -65.54 -12.08 -24.26
CA LEU A 13 -65.33 -11.03 -25.27
C LEU A 13 -66.69 -10.56 -25.84
N SER A 14 -66.84 -9.27 -26.20
CA SER A 14 -67.27 -8.83 -27.55
C SER A 14 -67.41 -7.30 -27.75
N ARG A 15 -66.59 -6.79 -28.68
CA ARG A 15 -66.79 -5.82 -29.79
C ARG A 15 -67.89 -4.73 -29.75
N ARG A 16 -67.48 -3.47 -29.99
CA ARG A 16 -67.84 -2.57 -31.13
C ARG A 16 -67.03 -1.25 -31.00
N LEU A 17 -66.03 -1.00 -31.85
CA LEU A 17 -66.06 -0.19 -33.08
C LEU A 17 -66.44 1.29 -32.87
N PHE A 18 -65.45 2.19 -32.97
CA PHE A 18 -65.55 3.41 -33.78
C PHE A 18 -64.17 3.79 -34.35
N THR A 19 -64.20 4.05 -35.66
CA THR A 19 -63.15 4.46 -36.58
C THR A 19 -62.73 5.92 -36.43
N GLY A 20 -61.48 6.23 -36.76
CA GLY A 20 -61.12 7.57 -37.25
C GLY A 20 -59.68 7.98 -37.01
N GLY A 21 -58.93 8.22 -38.10
CA GLY A 21 -57.77 9.12 -38.09
C GLY A 21 -56.41 8.46 -38.27
N ALA A 22 -56.06 8.17 -39.52
CA ALA A 22 -54.69 7.86 -39.91
C ALA A 22 -53.82 9.13 -39.87
N ALA A 23 -52.74 9.08 -39.11
CA ALA A 23 -51.55 9.90 -39.35
C ALA A 23 -50.35 8.94 -39.43
N ALA A 24 -49.82 8.78 -40.63
CA ALA A 24 -48.65 7.96 -40.90
C ALA A 24 -47.40 8.66 -40.34
N ALA A 25 -46.91 8.19 -39.21
CA ALA A 25 -45.52 8.37 -38.82
C ALA A 25 -44.81 7.03 -39.01
N ALA A 26 -43.92 6.95 -39.99
CA ALA A 26 -43.11 5.77 -40.24
C ALA A 26 -42.20 5.51 -39.03
N VAL A 27 -42.57 4.56 -38.18
CA VAL A 27 -41.66 4.00 -37.19
C VAL A 27 -40.82 2.95 -37.91
N GLY A 28 -39.65 3.36 -38.41
CA GLY A 28 -38.62 2.42 -38.80
C GLY A 28 -38.13 1.66 -37.56
N PRO A 29 -37.81 0.36 -37.65
CA PRO A 29 -37.26 -0.37 -36.53
C PRO A 29 -35.91 0.27 -36.14
N LEU A 30 -35.83 0.84 -34.94
CA LEU A 30 -34.53 1.12 -34.33
C LEU A 30 -33.85 -0.24 -34.08
N ALA A 31 -32.97 -0.63 -35.00
CA ALA A 31 -32.00 -1.67 -34.73
C ALA A 31 -31.06 -1.13 -33.65
N LEU A 32 -31.28 -1.53 -32.40
CA LEU A 32 -30.29 -1.42 -31.33
C LEU A 32 -29.10 -2.28 -31.75
N THR A 33 -28.12 -1.67 -32.40
CA THR A 33 -26.82 -2.30 -32.62
C THR A 33 -26.19 -2.48 -31.25
N THR A 34 -26.23 -3.70 -30.72
CA THR A 34 -25.37 -4.08 -29.61
C THR A 34 -23.93 -4.00 -30.12
N SER A 35 -23.26 -2.88 -29.86
CA SER A 35 -21.80 -2.84 -29.95
C SER A 35 -21.30 -3.83 -28.90
N ALA A 36 -20.98 -5.04 -29.32
CA ALA A 36 -20.21 -5.95 -28.50
C ALA A 36 -18.94 -5.18 -28.12
N ALA A 37 -18.82 -4.83 -26.83
CA ALA A 37 -17.60 -4.25 -26.31
C ALA A 37 -16.48 -5.23 -26.66
N ALA A 38 -15.61 -4.82 -27.59
CA ALA A 38 -14.46 -5.61 -27.97
C ALA A 38 -13.67 -5.87 -26.70
N LYS A 39 -13.64 -7.13 -26.26
CA LYS A 39 -12.80 -7.57 -25.14
C LYS A 39 -11.38 -7.24 -25.57
N ALA A 40 -10.78 -6.21 -24.97
CA ALA A 40 -9.40 -5.85 -25.24
C ALA A 40 -8.56 -7.13 -25.08
N PRO A 41 -7.63 -7.43 -26.00
CA PRO A 41 -6.82 -8.61 -25.89
C PRO A 41 -6.05 -8.48 -24.57
N ALA A 42 -6.25 -9.43 -23.66
CA ALA A 42 -5.44 -9.53 -22.46
C ALA A 42 -4.00 -9.66 -22.96
N ALA A 43 -3.18 -8.64 -22.70
CA ALA A 43 -1.75 -8.72 -22.95
C ALA A 43 -1.27 -10.03 -22.32
N GLN A 44 -0.64 -10.90 -23.13
CA GLN A 44 -0.04 -12.13 -22.64
C GLN A 44 1.04 -11.74 -21.62
N ARG A 45 0.68 -11.72 -20.35
CA ARG A 45 1.62 -11.51 -19.25
C ARG A 45 2.51 -12.73 -19.19
N GLY A 46 3.81 -12.50 -19.02
CA GLY A 46 4.73 -13.55 -18.60
C GLY A 46 4.24 -14.23 -17.31
N ALA A 47 4.76 -15.42 -17.02
CA ALA A 47 4.40 -16.15 -15.80
C ALA A 47 4.55 -15.25 -14.56
N VAL A 48 3.54 -15.27 -13.68
CA VAL A 48 3.56 -14.50 -12.43
C VAL A 48 4.74 -14.97 -11.58
N ARG A 49 5.63 -14.03 -11.21
CA ARG A 49 6.76 -14.31 -10.32
C ARG A 49 6.26 -14.49 -8.88
N THR A 50 6.83 -15.45 -8.16
CA THR A 50 6.48 -15.71 -6.76
C THR A 50 7.73 -15.83 -5.90
N ALA A 51 7.59 -15.50 -4.61
CA ALA A 51 8.66 -15.62 -3.63
C ALA A 51 9.02 -17.10 -3.42
N THR A 52 10.32 -17.40 -3.33
CA THR A 52 10.81 -18.73 -2.97
C THR A 52 10.68 -18.96 -1.46
N ALA A 53 11.02 -20.16 -0.97
CA ALA A 53 11.17 -20.37 0.47
C ALA A 53 12.42 -19.65 1.00
N GLY A 54 12.34 -19.17 2.25
CA GLY A 54 13.45 -18.53 2.97
C GLY A 54 14.27 -19.53 3.77
N GLY A 55 14.91 -19.05 4.83
CA GLY A 55 15.79 -19.86 5.70
C GLY A 55 17.27 -19.47 5.60
N THR A 56 17.56 -18.30 5.02
CA THR A 56 18.92 -17.81 4.82
C THR A 56 19.33 -16.84 5.91
N VAL A 57 20.63 -16.85 6.26
CA VAL A 57 21.22 -15.81 7.11
C VAL A 57 21.77 -14.71 6.21
N ARG A 58 21.33 -13.48 6.45
CA ARG A 58 21.67 -12.28 5.68
C ARG A 58 22.36 -11.25 6.57
N HIS A 59 23.20 -10.43 5.96
CA HIS A 59 23.93 -9.36 6.63
C HIS A 59 23.72 -8.04 5.88
N LEU A 60 23.55 -6.96 6.63
CA LEU A 60 23.23 -5.62 6.15
C LEU A 60 24.01 -4.59 6.98
N LYS A 61 24.49 -3.51 6.35
CA LYS A 61 24.92 -2.30 7.06
C LYS A 61 23.84 -1.25 6.97
N LEU A 62 23.57 -0.56 8.08
CA LEU A 62 22.58 0.51 8.12
C LEU A 62 23.13 1.68 8.95
N TYR A 63 22.96 2.89 8.43
CA TYR A 63 23.42 4.11 9.07
C TYR A 63 22.21 4.96 9.45
N ALA A 64 22.23 5.54 10.64
CA ALA A 64 21.39 6.68 10.96
C ALA A 64 22.21 7.96 10.80
N GLU A 65 21.69 8.92 10.04
CA GLU A 65 22.38 10.16 9.69
C GLU A 65 21.47 11.37 9.85
N LYS A 66 22.05 12.50 10.24
CA LYS A 66 21.38 13.81 10.20
C LYS A 66 21.52 14.38 8.79
N LEU A 67 20.41 14.76 8.19
CA LEU A 67 20.37 15.33 6.84
C LEU A 67 20.65 16.85 6.86
N PRO A 68 21.09 17.44 5.73
CA PRO A 68 21.44 18.87 5.67
C PRO A 68 20.31 19.84 6.04
N ASP A 69 19.06 19.43 5.83
CA ASP A 69 17.86 20.20 6.14
C ASP A 69 17.37 20.05 7.60
N GLY A 70 18.15 19.36 8.44
CA GLY A 70 17.83 19.12 9.85
C GLY A 70 16.96 17.89 10.12
N GLN A 71 16.53 17.18 9.07
CA GLN A 71 15.89 15.88 9.17
C GLN A 71 16.89 14.78 9.57
N MET A 72 16.40 13.57 9.76
CA MET A 72 17.19 12.38 10.08
C MET A 72 16.69 11.22 9.23
N GLY A 73 17.60 10.41 8.69
CA GLY A 73 17.23 9.31 7.81
C GLY A 73 18.09 8.09 8.03
N TYR A 74 17.58 6.94 7.57
CA TYR A 74 18.35 5.70 7.49
C TYR A 74 18.91 5.51 6.08
N GLY A 75 20.11 4.94 5.96
CA GLY A 75 20.78 4.66 4.69
C GLY A 75 21.60 3.39 4.70
N LEU A 76 21.74 2.73 3.54
CA LEU A 76 22.58 1.53 3.37
C LEU A 76 24.07 1.89 3.25
N GLU A 77 24.37 3.14 2.92
CA GLU A 77 25.71 3.71 2.78
C GLU A 77 25.75 5.08 3.46
N LYS A 78 26.90 5.47 4.01
CA LYS A 78 27.10 6.81 4.59
C LYS A 78 26.92 7.89 3.52
N GLY A 79 26.25 8.98 3.87
CA GLY A 79 25.89 10.08 2.99
C GLY A 79 24.77 9.73 1.99
N LYS A 80 24.10 8.59 2.17
CA LYS A 80 23.01 8.10 1.31
C LYS A 80 21.73 7.79 2.10
N ALA A 81 21.60 8.34 3.30
CA ALA A 81 20.34 8.30 4.03
C ALA A 81 19.17 8.89 3.22
N SER A 82 17.99 8.29 3.41
CA SER A 82 16.75 8.64 2.72
C SER A 82 15.57 8.61 3.69
N ILE A 83 14.49 9.30 3.30
CA ILE A 83 13.21 9.32 4.02
C ILE A 83 12.11 9.01 3.00
N PRO A 84 11.36 7.90 3.13
CA PRO A 84 11.58 6.81 4.08
C PRO A 84 12.95 6.14 3.89
N GLY A 85 13.44 5.45 4.92
CA GLY A 85 14.64 4.62 4.83
C GLY A 85 14.52 3.49 3.80
N PRO A 86 15.62 2.79 3.50
CA PRO A 86 15.64 1.71 2.50
C PRO A 86 14.65 0.58 2.84
N LEU A 87 14.00 0.03 1.81
CA LEU A 87 13.18 -1.17 1.93
C LEU A 87 14.05 -2.37 2.30
N ILE A 88 13.65 -3.06 3.37
CA ILE A 88 14.20 -4.37 3.74
C ILE A 88 13.17 -5.43 3.36
N GLU A 89 13.51 -6.31 2.42
CA GLU A 89 12.67 -7.44 2.02
C GLU A 89 13.30 -8.78 2.44
N LEU A 90 12.54 -9.60 3.14
CA LEU A 90 12.92 -10.92 3.64
C LEU A 90 11.89 -11.97 3.24
N THR A 91 12.23 -13.24 3.39
CA THR A 91 11.27 -14.35 3.28
C THR A 91 11.16 -15.09 4.61
N GLU A 92 9.96 -15.56 4.98
CA GLU A 92 9.73 -16.36 6.19
C GLU A 92 10.79 -17.48 6.35
N GLY A 93 11.47 -17.47 7.48
CA GLY A 93 12.60 -18.35 7.82
C GLY A 93 13.96 -17.65 7.77
N ASP A 94 14.08 -16.52 7.06
CA ASP A 94 15.32 -15.74 7.02
C ASP A 94 15.67 -15.13 8.39
N THR A 95 16.97 -14.99 8.63
CA THR A 95 17.56 -14.19 9.72
C THR A 95 18.38 -13.06 9.12
N LEU A 96 18.22 -11.84 9.63
CA LEU A 96 18.94 -10.65 9.21
C LEU A 96 19.76 -10.09 10.37
N HIS A 97 21.07 -10.01 10.17
CA HIS A 97 21.98 -9.27 11.04
C HIS A 97 22.26 -7.89 10.44
N ILE A 98 21.95 -6.84 11.21
CA ILE A 98 22.09 -5.44 10.79
C ILE A 98 23.22 -4.81 11.59
N GLU A 99 24.37 -4.61 10.96
CA GLU A 99 25.45 -3.79 11.50
C GLU A 99 25.03 -2.31 11.41
N PHE A 100 24.44 -1.82 12.50
CA PHE A 100 23.94 -0.46 12.60
C PHE A 100 25.04 0.47 13.14
N GLU A 101 25.20 1.62 12.51
CA GLU A 101 26.08 2.70 12.97
C GLU A 101 25.27 4.01 13.12
N ASN A 102 25.33 4.59 14.32
CA ASN A 102 24.76 5.90 14.58
C ASN A 102 25.81 6.98 14.29
N THR A 103 25.68 7.68 13.17
CA THR A 103 26.63 8.74 12.77
C THR A 103 26.25 10.12 13.34
N MET A 104 25.14 10.21 14.07
CA MET A 104 24.61 11.47 14.59
C MET A 104 25.26 11.87 15.93
N ASP A 105 24.92 13.06 16.41
CA ASP A 105 25.35 13.66 17.68
C ASP A 105 24.39 13.40 18.85
N VAL A 106 23.38 12.55 18.66
CA VAL A 106 22.40 12.13 19.67
C VAL A 106 22.23 10.61 19.66
N THR A 107 21.84 10.03 20.79
CA THR A 107 21.50 8.60 20.89
C THR A 107 20.33 8.29 19.96
N ALA A 108 20.43 7.19 19.21
CA ALA A 108 19.43 6.73 18.27
C ALA A 108 19.34 5.20 18.30
N SER A 109 18.29 4.65 17.72
CA SER A 109 18.11 3.20 17.72
C SER A 109 17.46 2.69 16.44
N LEU A 110 17.21 1.38 16.44
CA LEU A 110 16.47 0.68 15.40
C LEU A 110 15.53 -0.33 16.07
N HIS A 111 14.23 -0.08 15.94
CA HIS A 111 13.14 -0.94 16.40
C HIS A 111 12.34 -1.43 15.19
N VAL A 112 11.79 -2.65 15.23
CA VAL A 112 11.06 -3.25 14.10
C VAL A 112 9.74 -3.87 14.53
N HIS A 113 8.72 -3.73 13.70
CA HIS A 113 7.41 -4.34 13.92
C HIS A 113 7.32 -5.74 13.29
N GLY A 114 6.57 -6.64 13.93
CA GLY A 114 6.15 -7.93 13.38
C GLY A 114 7.21 -9.04 13.23
N LEU A 115 8.50 -8.70 13.21
CA LEU A 115 9.59 -9.66 13.13
C LEU A 115 9.95 -10.23 14.52
N ASP A 116 10.58 -11.40 14.55
CA ASP A 116 11.05 -12.01 15.79
C ASP A 116 12.40 -11.40 16.18
N TYR A 117 12.49 -10.75 17.35
CA TYR A 117 13.74 -10.25 17.90
C TYR A 117 13.81 -10.52 19.41
N ASP A 118 15.00 -10.43 20.01
CA ASP A 118 15.16 -10.48 21.46
C ASP A 118 15.30 -9.08 22.05
N VAL A 119 15.22 -8.95 23.38
CA VAL A 119 15.29 -7.65 24.06
C VAL A 119 16.58 -6.88 23.78
N ALA A 120 17.68 -7.56 23.42
CA ALA A 120 18.93 -6.91 23.04
C ALA A 120 18.86 -6.22 21.67
N SER A 121 17.90 -6.60 20.83
CA SER A 121 17.59 -6.01 19.53
C SER A 121 16.29 -5.20 19.50
N ASP A 122 15.73 -4.86 20.67
CA ASP A 122 14.46 -4.12 20.79
C ASP A 122 14.59 -2.63 20.40
N GLY A 123 15.80 -2.08 20.46
CA GLY A 123 16.04 -0.67 20.11
C GLY A 123 15.61 0.33 21.18
N THR A 124 15.32 -0.11 22.41
CA THR A 124 14.82 0.77 23.47
C THR A 124 15.89 1.11 24.49
N GLU A 125 15.81 2.30 25.10
CA GLU A 125 16.65 2.66 26.24
C GLU A 125 16.42 1.72 27.43
N LEU A 126 15.16 1.29 27.64
CA LEU A 126 14.74 0.37 28.70
C LEU A 126 15.57 -0.93 28.69
N ASN A 127 15.69 -1.55 27.52
CA ASN A 127 16.44 -2.79 27.33
C ASN A 127 17.93 -2.53 27.03
N ARG A 128 18.39 -1.28 27.15
CA ARG A 128 19.76 -0.84 26.86
C ARG A 128 20.19 -1.21 25.43
N SER A 129 19.25 -1.16 24.49
CA SER A 129 19.44 -1.54 23.09
C SER A 129 19.41 -0.34 22.13
N ALA A 130 19.47 0.89 22.62
CA ALA A 130 19.78 2.11 21.86
C ALA A 130 21.30 2.33 21.70
N VAL A 131 21.71 3.09 20.68
CA VAL A 131 23.11 3.26 20.25
C VAL A 131 23.54 4.72 20.42
N GLU A 132 24.58 4.90 21.22
CA GLU A 132 25.17 6.22 21.51
C GLU A 132 25.75 6.89 20.26
N PRO A 133 25.96 8.22 20.29
CA PRO A 133 26.62 8.95 19.19
C PRO A 133 27.95 8.31 18.76
N GLY A 134 28.12 8.07 17.45
CA GLY A 134 29.29 7.40 16.87
C GLY A 134 29.40 5.90 17.17
N GLY A 135 28.44 5.33 17.91
CA GLY A 135 28.43 3.93 18.30
C GLY A 135 27.95 2.99 17.20
N THR A 136 28.24 1.71 17.39
CA THR A 136 27.75 0.63 16.53
C THR A 136 27.08 -0.48 17.35
N ARG A 137 26.11 -1.16 16.75
CA ARG A 137 25.46 -2.36 17.31
C ARG A 137 25.00 -3.27 16.18
N THR A 138 25.07 -4.58 16.40
CA THR A 138 24.38 -5.54 15.52
C THR A 138 22.97 -5.81 16.05
N TYR A 139 21.94 -5.39 15.31
CA TYR A 139 20.56 -5.82 15.55
C TYR A 139 20.30 -7.15 14.83
N THR A 140 19.57 -8.07 15.46
CA THR A 140 19.22 -9.35 14.84
C THR A 140 17.72 -9.51 14.74
N TRP A 141 17.22 -9.59 13.51
CA TRP A 141 15.81 -9.86 13.22
C TRP A 141 15.67 -11.25 12.62
N ARG A 142 14.74 -12.04 13.14
CA ARG A 142 14.41 -13.38 12.68
C ARG A 142 12.99 -13.39 12.13
N THR A 143 12.73 -14.36 11.27
CA THR A 143 11.38 -14.63 10.76
C THR A 143 11.09 -16.12 10.84
N HIS A 144 9.82 -16.48 10.87
CA HIS A 144 9.41 -17.88 10.88
C HIS A 144 8.23 -18.13 9.95
N ALA A 145 8.19 -19.34 9.38
CA ALA A 145 7.04 -19.84 8.64
C ALA A 145 5.88 -20.18 9.59
N PRO A 146 4.62 -20.10 9.13
CA PRO A 146 3.47 -20.56 9.91
C PRO A 146 3.54 -22.08 10.14
N GLY A 147 2.86 -22.56 11.19
CA GLY A 147 2.80 -24.00 11.46
C GLY A 147 1.94 -24.39 12.65
N LYS A 148 1.65 -25.69 12.77
CA LYS A 148 0.87 -26.23 13.89
C LYS A 148 1.77 -26.37 15.13
N ARG A 149 1.32 -25.82 16.27
CA ARG A 149 1.97 -26.01 17.58
C ARG A 149 1.66 -27.38 18.16
N ALA A 150 2.44 -27.79 19.17
CA ALA A 150 2.24 -29.05 19.88
C ALA A 150 0.85 -29.14 20.56
N ASP A 151 0.30 -28.02 21.02
CA ASP A 151 -1.05 -27.91 21.59
C ASP A 151 -2.18 -27.95 20.55
N GLY A 152 -1.84 -28.05 19.27
CA GLY A 152 -2.78 -28.11 18.15
C GLY A 152 -3.20 -26.76 17.57
N THR A 153 -2.83 -25.63 18.18
CA THR A 153 -3.11 -24.29 17.65
C THR A 153 -2.26 -23.95 16.43
N TRP A 154 -2.68 -22.97 15.62
CA TRP A 154 -1.89 -22.46 14.49
C TRP A 154 -1.00 -21.29 14.92
N ARG A 155 0.29 -21.38 14.66
CA ARG A 155 1.24 -20.28 14.80
C ARG A 155 1.18 -19.45 13.50
N PRO A 156 0.78 -18.18 13.55
CA PRO A 156 0.91 -17.30 12.38
C PRO A 156 2.40 -17.13 12.07
N GLY A 157 2.76 -17.08 10.79
CA GLY A 157 4.13 -16.77 10.39
C GLY A 157 4.38 -15.27 10.28
N SER A 158 5.62 -14.88 10.04
CA SER A 158 6.06 -13.48 10.01
C SER A 158 5.64 -12.71 8.75
N ALA A 159 5.09 -13.35 7.72
CA ALA A 159 4.78 -12.68 6.45
C ALA A 159 3.75 -11.55 6.61
N GLY A 160 4.08 -10.38 6.08
CA GLY A 160 3.29 -9.16 6.20
C GLY A 160 4.04 -7.92 5.76
N TYR A 161 3.33 -6.79 5.80
CA TYR A 161 3.87 -5.45 5.58
C TYR A 161 4.13 -4.80 6.93
N TRP A 162 5.40 -4.56 7.22
CA TRP A 162 5.90 -4.07 8.49
C TRP A 162 6.75 -2.81 8.27
N HIS A 163 7.31 -2.28 9.35
CA HIS A 163 8.20 -1.13 9.31
C HIS A 163 9.22 -1.19 10.44
N TYR A 164 10.29 -0.43 10.27
CA TYR A 164 11.27 -0.13 11.30
C TYR A 164 11.34 1.36 11.56
N HIS A 165 11.67 1.75 12.78
CA HIS A 165 11.81 3.14 13.17
C HIS A 165 12.74 3.33 14.38
N ASP A 166 13.09 4.57 14.66
CA ASP A 166 13.82 4.96 15.87
C ASP A 166 12.92 4.91 17.11
N HIS A 167 13.51 4.58 18.27
CA HIS A 167 12.82 4.52 19.55
C HIS A 167 13.61 5.22 20.69
N ALA A 168 14.47 6.19 20.34
CA ALA A 168 15.34 6.88 21.32
C ALA A 168 15.46 8.39 21.10
N VAL A 169 15.39 8.88 19.85
CA VAL A 169 15.59 10.29 19.53
C VAL A 169 14.43 11.14 20.05
N GLY A 170 14.76 12.15 20.86
CA GLY A 170 13.85 13.17 21.38
C GLY A 170 13.03 12.71 22.59
N THR A 171 12.53 11.47 22.58
CA THR A 171 11.82 10.85 23.73
C THR A 171 12.16 9.36 23.77
N PRO A 172 11.96 8.66 24.92
CA PRO A 172 12.12 7.21 25.01
C PRO A 172 11.21 6.37 24.09
N HIS A 173 10.29 7.00 23.35
CA HIS A 173 9.41 6.40 22.34
C HIS A 173 9.74 6.82 20.90
N GLY A 174 10.89 7.49 20.68
CA GLY A 174 11.34 7.87 19.34
C GLY A 174 10.53 8.97 18.65
N THR A 175 9.65 9.69 19.36
CA THR A 175 8.81 10.76 18.80
C THR A 175 9.60 11.78 17.96
N GLY A 176 10.80 12.17 18.43
CA GLY A 176 11.66 13.10 17.70
C GLY A 176 12.30 12.48 16.46
N GLY A 177 12.70 11.21 16.52
CA GLY A 177 13.26 10.46 15.39
C GLY A 177 12.24 10.22 14.30
N LEU A 178 11.04 9.74 14.67
CA LEU A 178 9.91 9.56 13.78
C LEU A 178 9.55 10.84 13.03
N ARG A 179 9.34 11.95 13.76
CA ARG A 179 9.01 13.24 13.15
C ARG A 179 10.09 13.72 12.17
N LYS A 180 11.37 13.38 12.44
CA LYS A 180 12.50 13.78 11.60
C LYS A 180 12.77 12.85 10.42
N GLY A 181 12.14 11.67 10.33
CA GLY A 181 12.29 10.77 9.18
C GLY A 181 12.96 9.42 9.46
N LEU A 182 13.27 9.09 10.73
CA LEU A 182 13.83 7.79 11.10
C LEU A 182 12.74 6.70 11.11
N TYR A 183 12.27 6.35 9.93
CA TYR A 183 11.37 5.23 9.67
C TYR A 183 11.65 4.63 8.28
N GLY A 184 11.33 3.36 8.09
CA GLY A 184 11.42 2.70 6.78
C GLY A 184 10.64 1.39 6.70
N PRO A 185 10.36 0.90 5.49
CA PRO A 185 9.48 -0.25 5.30
C PRO A 185 10.22 -1.59 5.42
N VAL A 186 9.50 -2.60 5.92
CA VAL A 186 9.92 -4.01 5.88
C VAL A 186 8.83 -4.84 5.22
N VAL A 187 9.21 -5.71 4.28
CA VAL A 187 8.29 -6.71 3.71
C VAL A 187 8.82 -8.09 4.02
N VAL A 188 8.01 -8.93 4.66
CA VAL A 188 8.32 -10.34 4.84
C VAL A 188 7.40 -11.14 3.92
N ARG A 189 7.98 -11.83 2.95
CA ARG A 189 7.29 -12.69 1.99
C ARG A 189 7.03 -14.08 2.58
N ARG A 190 5.88 -14.66 2.26
CA ARG A 190 5.65 -16.11 2.36
C ARG A 190 6.02 -16.76 1.04
N ALA A 191 6.57 -17.98 1.08
CA ALA A 191 6.79 -18.77 -0.13
C ALA A 191 5.49 -18.87 -0.95
N GLY A 192 5.57 -18.56 -2.24
CA GLY A 192 4.41 -18.49 -3.14
C GLY A 192 3.72 -17.14 -3.21
N ASP A 193 4.04 -16.16 -2.34
CA ASP A 193 3.52 -14.80 -2.47
C ASP A 193 3.90 -14.22 -3.84
N ILE A 194 2.97 -13.53 -4.49
CA ILE A 194 3.19 -12.90 -5.79
C ILE A 194 4.15 -11.72 -5.63
N LEU A 195 5.16 -11.65 -6.50
CA LEU A 195 6.14 -10.56 -6.50
C LEU A 195 5.72 -9.43 -7.45
N PRO A 196 5.90 -8.16 -7.06
CA PRO A 196 5.57 -7.01 -7.89
C PRO A 196 6.69 -6.66 -8.88
N ASP A 197 6.35 -5.85 -9.87
CA ASP A 197 7.31 -5.25 -10.81
C ASP A 197 7.90 -3.95 -10.26
N LYS A 198 7.12 -3.21 -9.46
CA LYS A 198 7.51 -1.96 -8.80
C LYS A 198 6.98 -1.93 -7.38
N GLN A 199 7.73 -1.34 -6.47
CA GLN A 199 7.35 -1.14 -5.07
C GLN A 199 7.46 0.33 -4.72
N PHE A 200 6.43 0.88 -4.10
CA PHE A 200 6.39 2.26 -3.63
C PHE A 200 5.99 2.31 -2.17
N THR A 201 6.68 3.16 -1.40
CA THR A 201 6.38 3.35 0.01
C THR A 201 5.78 4.71 0.25
N ILE A 202 4.64 4.72 0.93
CA ILE A 202 3.87 5.90 1.27
C ILE A 202 3.73 5.92 2.78
N VAL A 203 4.34 6.91 3.42
CA VAL A 203 4.28 7.11 4.86
C VAL A 203 3.52 8.40 5.14
N PHE A 204 2.38 8.30 5.80
CA PHE A 204 1.74 9.47 6.40
C PHE A 204 2.39 9.71 7.75
N ASN A 205 3.25 10.72 7.84
CA ASN A 205 3.92 11.10 9.07
C ASN A 205 3.44 12.48 9.50
N ASP A 206 2.66 12.54 10.57
CA ASP A 206 1.87 13.72 10.91
C ASP A 206 1.11 14.22 9.65
N MET A 207 1.22 15.50 9.31
CA MET A 207 0.55 16.13 8.16
C MET A 207 1.36 16.08 6.86
N THR A 208 2.29 15.13 6.74
CA THR A 208 3.21 15.02 5.59
C THR A 208 3.14 13.65 4.94
N ILE A 209 3.54 13.58 3.66
CA ILE A 209 3.75 12.31 2.96
C ILE A 209 5.26 12.14 2.77
N ASN A 210 5.85 11.11 3.37
CA ASN A 210 7.31 10.87 3.33
C ASN A 210 8.12 12.11 3.78
N ASN A 211 7.65 12.82 4.81
CA ASN A 211 8.19 14.10 5.28
C ASN A 211 8.20 15.23 4.24
N LYS A 212 7.48 15.09 3.12
CA LYS A 212 7.19 16.18 2.19
C LYS A 212 5.89 16.86 2.59
N ALA A 213 5.97 18.17 2.79
CA ALA A 213 4.84 19.01 3.18
C ALA A 213 4.19 19.65 1.96
N GLY A 214 2.93 20.08 2.12
CA GLY A 214 2.18 20.73 1.03
C GLY A 214 2.08 19.83 -0.20
N HIS A 215 2.04 20.43 -1.40
CA HIS A 215 1.85 19.71 -2.66
C HIS A 215 3.13 19.01 -3.20
N ASP A 216 4.17 18.86 -2.37
CA ASP A 216 5.46 18.22 -2.76
C ASP A 216 5.48 16.71 -2.52
N ALA A 217 4.31 16.09 -2.29
CA ALA A 217 4.20 14.65 -2.12
C ALA A 217 4.76 13.89 -3.34
N PRO A 218 5.37 12.71 -3.13
CA PRO A 218 6.04 12.01 -4.21
C PRO A 218 5.08 11.58 -5.32
N GLU A 219 5.51 11.73 -6.57
CA GLU A 219 4.85 11.11 -7.71
C GLU A 219 5.43 9.71 -7.96
N PHE A 220 4.56 8.74 -8.20
CA PHE A 220 4.96 7.38 -8.55
C PHE A 220 4.56 7.06 -9.98
N ARG A 221 5.47 6.45 -10.74
CA ARG A 221 5.28 6.19 -12.17
C ARG A 221 5.19 4.70 -12.48
N ALA A 222 4.18 4.33 -13.25
CA ALA A 222 4.00 2.99 -13.79
C ALA A 222 3.50 3.04 -15.24
N THR A 223 3.55 1.91 -15.91
CA THR A 223 2.89 1.71 -17.21
C THR A 223 1.62 0.91 -17.01
N VAL A 224 0.59 1.15 -17.82
CA VAL A 224 -0.63 0.32 -17.83
C VAL A 224 -0.24 -1.16 -17.89
N GLY A 225 -0.71 -1.92 -16.90
CA GLY A 225 -0.46 -3.34 -16.78
C GLY A 225 0.64 -3.72 -15.77
N ASP A 226 1.53 -2.80 -15.38
CA ASP A 226 2.55 -3.08 -14.36
C ASP A 226 1.89 -3.59 -13.07
N ARG A 227 2.48 -4.62 -12.44
CA ARG A 227 2.11 -5.02 -11.09
C ARG A 227 2.84 -4.12 -10.10
N VAL A 228 2.09 -3.24 -9.45
CA VAL A 228 2.63 -2.25 -8.51
C VAL A 228 2.23 -2.64 -7.10
N GLU A 229 3.20 -2.70 -6.21
CA GLU A 229 3.00 -2.85 -4.77
C GLU A 229 3.11 -1.51 -4.07
N ILE A 230 2.13 -1.23 -3.21
CA ILE A 230 2.12 -0.08 -2.31
C ILE A 230 2.33 -0.59 -0.89
N ILE A 231 3.31 -0.01 -0.20
CA ILE A 231 3.59 -0.23 1.21
C ILE A 231 3.17 1.05 1.94
N MET A 232 2.11 0.98 2.73
CA MET A 232 1.52 2.14 3.40
C MET A 232 1.78 2.05 4.91
N ILE A 233 2.39 3.10 5.47
CA ILE A 233 2.72 3.20 6.90
C ILE A 233 2.16 4.54 7.42
N THR A 234 1.76 4.59 8.68
CA THR A 234 1.33 5.83 9.33
C THR A 234 2.11 6.06 10.62
N HIS A 235 2.53 7.29 10.89
CA HIS A 235 3.26 7.72 12.08
C HIS A 235 2.80 9.11 12.54
N GLY A 236 3.21 9.49 13.75
CA GLY A 236 2.93 10.81 14.31
C GLY A 236 1.72 10.80 15.23
N GLU A 237 0.96 11.89 15.22
CA GLU A 237 -0.10 12.16 16.20
C GLU A 237 -1.53 11.97 15.66
N TYR A 238 -1.69 11.84 14.34
CA TYR A 238 -2.99 11.90 13.68
C TYR A 238 -3.46 10.55 13.16
N TYR A 239 -4.78 10.37 13.11
CA TYR A 239 -5.39 9.36 12.26
C TYR A 239 -5.54 9.90 10.84
N HIS A 240 -5.53 9.00 9.87
CA HIS A 240 -5.68 9.31 8.46
C HIS A 240 -6.61 8.32 7.77
N THR A 241 -7.01 8.62 6.54
CA THR A 241 -7.69 7.67 5.64
C THR A 241 -6.94 7.63 4.31
N PHE A 242 -6.18 6.59 4.03
CA PHE A 242 -5.49 6.43 2.75
C PHE A 242 -6.49 6.08 1.65
N HIS A 243 -6.54 6.87 0.58
CA HIS A 243 -7.37 6.64 -0.60
C HIS A 243 -6.56 6.68 -1.89
N MET A 244 -6.91 5.84 -2.87
CA MET A 244 -6.28 5.81 -4.19
C MET A 244 -7.33 5.75 -5.31
N HIS A 245 -7.29 6.73 -6.21
CA HIS A 245 -8.26 6.84 -7.30
C HIS A 245 -8.08 5.73 -8.33
N GLY A 246 -9.20 5.24 -8.89
CA GLY A 246 -9.21 4.30 -10.01
C GLY A 246 -8.78 2.86 -9.67
N HIS A 247 -8.28 2.61 -8.46
CA HIS A 247 -7.71 1.33 -8.04
C HIS A 247 -8.34 0.87 -6.72
N ARG A 248 -8.28 -0.44 -6.44
CA ARG A 248 -8.84 -1.06 -5.23
C ARG A 248 -8.05 -2.31 -4.87
N TRP A 249 -8.12 -2.73 -3.62
CA TRP A 249 -7.42 -3.89 -3.07
C TRP A 249 -8.27 -4.63 -2.05
N ALA A 250 -7.87 -5.84 -1.67
CA ALA A 250 -8.51 -6.58 -0.58
C ALA A 250 -7.95 -6.16 0.79
N ASP A 251 -8.80 -5.93 1.79
CA ASP A 251 -8.38 -5.61 3.16
C ASP A 251 -7.93 -6.87 3.91
N ASN A 252 -6.80 -7.45 3.49
CA ASN A 252 -6.19 -8.66 4.04
C ASN A 252 -4.65 -8.57 4.02
N ARG A 253 -3.96 -9.66 4.34
CA ARG A 253 -2.49 -9.69 4.46
C ARG A 253 -1.75 -9.21 3.21
N THR A 254 -2.19 -9.61 2.02
CA THR A 254 -1.46 -9.37 0.76
C THR A 254 -2.02 -8.22 -0.05
N GLY A 255 -3.22 -7.75 0.28
CA GLY A 255 -3.98 -6.85 -0.58
C GLY A 255 -4.69 -7.54 -1.73
N LEU A 256 -4.61 -8.88 -1.83
CA LEU A 256 -5.12 -9.69 -2.93
C LEU A 256 -6.06 -10.76 -2.38
N LEU A 257 -7.22 -10.95 -3.00
CA LEU A 257 -8.09 -12.07 -2.66
C LEU A 257 -7.41 -13.39 -3.05
N GLU A 258 -7.41 -14.39 -2.16
CA GLU A 258 -6.85 -15.72 -2.45
C GLU A 258 -7.66 -16.49 -3.51
N GLY A 259 -8.94 -16.13 -3.66
CA GLY A 259 -9.86 -16.68 -4.65
C GLY A 259 -11.31 -16.32 -4.35
N PRO A 260 -12.28 -16.92 -5.06
CA PRO A 260 -13.71 -16.60 -4.89
C PRO A 260 -14.29 -16.89 -3.50
N GLY A 261 -13.61 -17.68 -2.68
CA GLY A 261 -14.01 -17.99 -1.30
C GLY A 261 -13.45 -17.02 -0.25
N ASP A 262 -12.56 -16.11 -0.63
CA ASP A 262 -12.04 -15.09 0.27
C ASP A 262 -13.12 -14.00 0.48
N VAL A 263 -13.50 -13.78 1.74
CA VAL A 263 -14.57 -12.86 2.16
C VAL A 263 -14.05 -11.48 2.57
N SER A 264 -12.75 -11.22 2.39
CA SER A 264 -12.14 -9.94 2.69
C SER A 264 -12.82 -8.81 1.92
N ARG A 265 -13.03 -7.67 2.57
CA ARG A 265 -13.65 -6.51 1.92
C ARG A 265 -12.71 -5.99 0.83
N VAL A 266 -13.24 -5.75 -0.37
CA VAL A 266 -12.51 -4.99 -1.40
C VAL A 266 -12.76 -3.50 -1.15
N ILE A 267 -11.67 -2.74 -1.01
CA ILE A 267 -11.68 -1.33 -0.61
C ILE A 267 -10.77 -0.50 -1.51
N ASP A 268 -11.01 0.80 -1.54
CA ASP A 268 -10.13 1.83 -2.10
C ASP A 268 -9.77 2.92 -1.08
N ASN A 269 -10.28 2.79 0.15
CA ASN A 269 -10.07 3.72 1.26
C ASN A 269 -9.91 2.95 2.58
N LYS A 270 -8.89 3.29 3.37
CA LYS A 270 -8.59 2.63 4.66
C LYS A 270 -8.19 3.65 5.72
N ILE A 271 -8.85 3.61 6.88
CA ILE A 271 -8.42 4.38 8.06
C ILE A 271 -7.13 3.79 8.64
N THR A 272 -6.20 4.64 9.05
CA THR A 272 -4.94 4.27 9.70
C THR A 272 -4.62 5.23 10.85
N GLY A 273 -3.92 4.72 11.87
CA GLY A 273 -3.35 5.50 12.96
C GLY A 273 -1.85 5.30 13.10
N PRO A 274 -1.21 5.97 14.07
CA PRO A 274 0.22 5.88 14.28
C PRO A 274 0.70 4.44 14.52
N ALA A 275 1.78 4.08 13.83
CA ALA A 275 2.40 2.76 13.72
C ALA A 275 1.60 1.68 12.96
N ASP A 276 0.45 2.00 12.37
CA ASP A 276 -0.21 1.08 11.43
C ASP A 276 0.62 0.90 10.17
N SER A 277 0.70 -0.35 9.70
CA SER A 277 1.24 -0.68 8.38
C SER A 277 0.38 -1.71 7.66
N PHE A 278 0.20 -1.51 6.37
CA PHE A 278 -0.42 -2.46 5.46
C PHE A 278 0.20 -2.31 4.07
N GLY A 279 -0.12 -3.24 3.19
CA GLY A 279 0.29 -3.12 1.81
C GLY A 279 -0.59 -3.94 0.90
N PHE A 280 -0.48 -3.64 -0.38
CA PHE A 280 -1.30 -4.26 -1.40
C PHE A 280 -0.65 -4.16 -2.76
N GLN A 281 -1.09 -5.01 -3.68
CA GLN A 281 -0.70 -4.94 -5.07
C GLN A 281 -1.89 -4.60 -5.95
N VAL A 282 -1.65 -3.77 -6.96
CA VAL A 282 -2.60 -3.45 -8.01
C VAL A 282 -2.00 -3.74 -9.37
N ILE A 283 -2.86 -3.95 -10.35
CA ILE A 283 -2.49 -3.82 -11.74
C ILE A 283 -2.73 -2.38 -12.16
N ALA A 284 -1.66 -1.67 -12.51
CA ALA A 284 -1.73 -0.26 -12.88
C ALA A 284 -2.68 -0.03 -14.05
N GLY A 285 -3.69 0.82 -13.87
CA GLY A 285 -4.68 1.15 -14.90
C GLY A 285 -5.62 0.00 -15.28
N GLU A 286 -5.74 -1.05 -14.47
CA GLU A 286 -6.66 -2.16 -14.76
C GLU A 286 -8.11 -1.66 -14.85
N ASN A 287 -8.75 -1.91 -15.99
CA ASN A 287 -10.10 -1.45 -16.34
C ASN A 287 -10.31 0.07 -16.40
N VAL A 288 -9.33 0.89 -16.02
CA VAL A 288 -9.45 2.35 -15.96
C VAL A 288 -8.49 3.08 -16.92
N GLY A 289 -7.45 2.40 -17.41
CA GLY A 289 -6.49 2.94 -18.36
C GLY A 289 -5.42 3.84 -17.77
N ALA A 290 -4.66 4.49 -18.65
CA ALA A 290 -3.63 5.46 -18.31
C ALA A 290 -4.24 6.76 -17.77
N GLY A 291 -3.55 7.43 -16.86
CA GLY A 291 -3.98 8.68 -16.25
C GLY A 291 -3.11 9.12 -15.08
N ALA A 292 -3.29 10.38 -14.66
CA ALA A 292 -2.75 10.89 -13.41
C ALA A 292 -3.75 10.59 -12.29
N TRP A 293 -3.59 9.44 -11.64
CA TRP A 293 -4.51 8.97 -10.59
C TRP A 293 -4.06 9.51 -9.24
N MET A 294 -4.91 10.26 -8.55
CA MET A 294 -4.55 10.79 -7.22
C MET A 294 -4.48 9.67 -6.18
N TYR A 295 -3.53 9.80 -5.25
CA TYR A 295 -3.63 9.17 -3.95
C TYR A 295 -3.54 10.26 -2.88
N HIS A 296 -4.35 10.16 -1.83
CA HIS A 296 -4.39 11.21 -0.82
C HIS A 296 -4.94 10.71 0.51
N CYS A 297 -4.72 11.50 1.56
CA CYS A 297 -5.50 11.38 2.78
C CYS A 297 -6.94 11.85 2.50
N HIS A 298 -7.96 11.10 2.90
CA HIS A 298 -9.37 11.45 2.67
C HIS A 298 -10.02 12.16 3.87
N VAL A 299 -9.24 12.53 4.89
CA VAL A 299 -9.67 13.57 5.84
C VAL A 299 -9.60 14.89 5.09
N GLN A 300 -10.74 15.55 4.90
CA GLN A 300 -10.87 16.68 3.96
C GLN A 300 -9.84 17.79 4.20
N SER A 301 -9.64 18.21 5.44
CA SER A 301 -8.64 19.22 5.77
C SER A 301 -7.21 18.77 5.46
N HIS A 302 -6.92 17.47 5.59
CA HIS A 302 -5.58 16.94 5.32
C HIS A 302 -5.27 16.96 3.82
N SER A 303 -6.25 16.58 2.97
CA SER A 303 -6.09 16.73 1.51
C SER A 303 -5.96 18.18 1.07
N ASP A 304 -6.78 19.08 1.64
CA ASP A 304 -6.74 20.51 1.30
C ASP A 304 -5.40 21.16 1.71
N MET A 305 -4.77 20.64 2.77
CA MET A 305 -3.44 21.05 3.24
C MET A 305 -2.27 20.38 2.51
N GLY A 306 -2.54 19.53 1.50
CA GLY A 306 -1.52 18.99 0.60
C GLY A 306 -1.14 17.54 0.83
N MET A 307 -1.83 16.77 1.69
CA MET A 307 -1.59 15.32 1.78
C MET A 307 -2.17 14.56 0.56
N ALA A 308 -1.64 14.86 -0.63
CA ALA A 308 -2.04 14.29 -1.90
C ALA A 308 -0.83 14.21 -2.85
N GLY A 309 -0.68 13.09 -3.54
CA GLY A 309 0.28 12.89 -4.62
C GLY A 309 -0.35 12.19 -5.83
N LEU A 310 0.48 11.91 -6.84
CA LEU A 310 0.02 11.30 -8.08
C LEU A 310 0.64 9.93 -8.32
N PHE A 311 -0.22 8.95 -8.61
CA PHE A 311 0.12 7.71 -9.27
C PHE A 311 -0.07 7.87 -10.78
N LEU A 312 1.04 8.19 -11.45
CA LEU A 312 1.12 8.49 -12.87
C LEU A 312 1.24 7.18 -13.67
N VAL A 313 0.13 6.75 -14.24
CA VAL A 313 0.05 5.54 -15.06
C VAL A 313 0.12 5.94 -16.54
N ALA A 314 1.24 5.64 -17.19
CA ALA A 314 1.47 5.92 -18.61
C ALA A 314 0.92 4.82 -19.53
N LYS A 315 0.58 5.18 -20.76
CA LYS A 315 0.36 4.23 -21.86
C LYS A 315 1.69 3.55 -22.24
N SER A 316 1.62 2.51 -23.08
CA SER A 316 2.81 1.82 -23.60
C SER A 316 3.73 2.71 -24.44
N ASP A 317 3.23 3.82 -24.98
CA ASP A 317 4.03 4.84 -25.68
C ASP A 317 4.64 5.90 -24.75
N GLY A 318 4.47 5.76 -23.43
CA GLY A 318 4.98 6.67 -22.41
C GLY A 318 4.09 7.89 -22.12
N THR A 319 2.99 8.09 -22.86
CA THR A 319 2.12 9.26 -22.67
C THR A 319 1.11 9.08 -21.53
N ILE A 320 0.74 10.18 -20.86
CA ILE A 320 -0.29 10.21 -19.81
C ILE A 320 -1.43 11.14 -20.29
N PRO A 321 -2.67 10.65 -20.47
CA PRO A 321 -3.79 11.47 -20.93
C PRO A 321 -4.08 12.66 -20.02
N GLY A 322 -4.21 13.86 -20.60
CA GLY A 322 -4.67 15.06 -19.89
C GLY A 322 -3.72 15.57 -18.79
N TYR A 323 -2.49 15.06 -18.74
CA TYR A 323 -1.47 15.47 -17.80
C TYR A 323 -0.29 16.04 -18.59
N ASP A 324 -0.23 17.37 -18.64
CA ASP A 324 1.01 18.05 -18.99
C ASP A 324 1.90 18.01 -17.74
N PRO A 325 3.12 17.45 -17.81
CA PRO A 325 4.05 17.58 -16.70
C PRO A 325 4.21 19.07 -16.44
N HIS A 326 3.87 19.53 -15.24
CA HIS A 326 4.23 20.89 -14.86
C HIS A 326 5.73 21.02 -15.11
N PRO A 327 6.21 22.06 -15.83
CA PRO A 327 7.63 22.20 -16.04
C PRO A 327 8.28 22.20 -14.67
N MET A 328 9.10 21.17 -14.42
CA MET A 328 10.01 21.14 -13.28
C MET A 328 10.70 22.49 -13.31
N SER A 329 10.42 23.36 -12.33
CA SER A 329 11.14 24.60 -12.22
C SER A 329 12.60 24.21 -12.06
N ALA A 330 13.37 24.49 -13.11
CA ALA A 330 14.82 24.41 -13.07
C ALA A 330 15.28 25.43 -12.03
N HIS A 331 15.33 25.00 -10.77
CA HIS A 331 16.03 25.73 -9.74
C HIS A 331 17.51 25.45 -9.94
N HIS A 332 18.16 26.43 -10.56
CA HIS A 332 19.59 26.68 -10.51
C HIS A 332 20.07 26.86 -9.07
#